data_AF-A0A5J4WTC9-F1
#
_entry.id   AF-A0A5J4WTC9-F1
#
_cell.length_a   1.000
_cell.length_b   1.000
_cell.length_c   1.000
_cell.angle_alpha   90.00
_cell.angle_beta   90.00
_cell.angle_gamma   90.00
#
_symmetry.space_group_name_H-M   'P 1'
#
loop_
_entity.id
_entity.type
_entity.pdbx_description
1 polymer ?
#
loop_
_entity_poly.entity_id
_entity_poly.type
_entity_poly.pdbx_seq_one_letter_code
_entity_poly.pdbx_strand_id
1 'polypeptide(L)'
;MKKVFLDESTPDSIKESIAYSLSEWEYINSAKDKCFIPILNLLFDNLKKEEERLQIHPYDQSNEIRRNKYGLITLEDIIEALYIYSIGSNYQQDEMFKRRCIQLGQKYLNHLSVKVRIAASCLFGLASDITLGYEYRMNNDCLTIINDSLPAQQFKVVQQSFQSNISRVNHLLYLHQCLVVGTGLCLNCDLKLSSNPTQDAAICLEYRFIRNQLCIIRDLLKADVHTAKILRLRMNE
;
A
#
# COMPACT_ATOMS: atom_id res chain seq x y z
N MET A 1 -17.89 22.32 -6.05
CA MET A 1 -17.32 21.37 -5.07
C MET A 1 -16.62 22.09 -3.93
N LYS A 2 -15.39 22.61 -4.10
CA LYS A 2 -14.62 23.28 -3.01
C LYS A 2 -15.39 24.35 -2.22
N LYS A 3 -16.09 25.27 -2.89
CA LYS A 3 -16.91 26.30 -2.22
C LYS A 3 -18.03 25.72 -1.37
N VAL A 4 -18.70 24.68 -1.86
CA VAL A 4 -19.80 23.99 -1.17
C VAL A 4 -19.28 23.20 0.03
N PHE A 5 -18.11 22.57 -0.10
CA PHE A 5 -17.46 21.88 1.01
C PHE A 5 -17.08 22.83 2.15
N LEU A 6 -16.57 24.02 1.81
CA LEU A 6 -16.20 25.05 2.79
C LEU A 6 -17.39 25.82 3.38
N ASP A 7 -18.59 25.63 2.85
CA ASP A 7 -19.79 26.27 3.36
C ASP A 7 -20.25 25.55 4.64
N GLU A 8 -20.28 26.30 5.75
CA GLU A 8 -20.69 25.77 7.05
C GLU A 8 -22.12 25.24 7.04
N SER A 9 -23.01 25.81 6.22
CA SER A 9 -24.41 25.39 6.08
C SER A 9 -24.60 24.08 5.32
N THR A 10 -23.57 23.60 4.60
CA THR A 10 -23.65 22.33 3.87
C THR A 10 -23.71 21.15 4.86
N PRO A 11 -24.71 20.25 4.74
CA PRO A 11 -24.82 19.06 5.57
C PRO A 11 -23.57 18.18 5.54
N ASP A 12 -23.22 17.56 6.68
CA ASP A 12 -22.01 16.76 6.81
C ASP A 12 -21.96 15.58 5.84
N SER A 13 -23.08 14.92 5.58
CA SER A 13 -23.17 13.83 4.60
C SER A 13 -22.82 14.30 3.17
N ILE A 14 -23.17 15.54 2.83
CA ILE A 14 -22.83 16.15 1.54
C ILE A 14 -21.36 16.57 1.54
N LYS A 15 -20.86 17.15 2.64
CA LYS A 15 -19.42 17.47 2.79
C LYS A 15 -18.55 16.24 2.63
N GLU A 16 -18.95 15.10 3.19
CA GLU A 16 -18.24 13.83 3.06
C GLU A 16 -18.19 13.34 1.61
N SER A 17 -19.33 13.36 0.90
CA SER A 17 -19.39 12.97 -0.52
C SER A 17 -18.54 13.88 -1.40
N ILE A 18 -18.51 15.18 -1.09
CA ILE A 18 -17.66 16.15 -1.79
C ILE A 18 -16.19 15.91 -1.45
N ALA A 19 -15.86 15.64 -0.19
CA ALA A 19 -14.49 15.37 0.23
C ALA A 19 -13.94 14.13 -0.47
N TYR A 20 -14.71 13.04 -0.52
CA TYR A 20 -14.39 11.84 -1.31
C TYR A 20 -14.06 12.21 -2.76
N SER A 21 -14.95 12.95 -3.43
CA SER A 21 -14.76 13.35 -4.83
C SER A 21 -13.55 14.27 -5.04
N LEU A 22 -13.28 15.17 -4.08
CA LEU A 22 -12.11 16.07 -4.13
C LEU A 22 -10.80 15.32 -3.94
N SER A 23 -10.77 14.28 -3.10
CA SER A 23 -9.62 13.41 -2.90
C SER A 23 -9.40 12.51 -4.12
N GLU A 24 -10.42 11.76 -4.52
CA GLU A 24 -10.36 10.76 -5.59
C GLU A 24 -9.95 11.36 -6.95
N TRP A 25 -10.42 12.57 -7.26
CA TRP A 25 -10.08 13.26 -8.52
C TRP A 25 -8.88 14.19 -8.37
N GLU A 26 -8.13 14.08 -7.27
CA GLU A 26 -6.89 14.80 -6.99
C GLU A 26 -7.02 16.32 -7.16
N TYR A 27 -8.18 16.91 -6.84
CA TYR A 27 -8.41 18.35 -7.03
C TYR A 27 -7.66 19.23 -6.02
N ILE A 28 -7.04 18.63 -5.01
CA ILE A 28 -6.24 19.34 -4.01
C ILE A 28 -4.76 19.15 -4.36
N ASN A 29 -4.26 20.05 -5.20
CA ASN A 29 -2.91 19.98 -5.77
C ASN A 29 -1.87 20.73 -4.90
N SER A 30 -2.29 21.34 -3.79
CA SER A 30 -1.42 22.11 -2.91
C SER A 30 -1.94 22.12 -1.48
N ALA A 31 -1.02 22.09 -0.51
CA ALA A 31 -1.34 22.29 0.89
C ALA A 31 -1.90 23.70 1.20
N LYS A 32 -1.72 24.67 0.30
CA LYS A 32 -2.31 26.02 0.41
C LYS A 32 -3.78 26.05 0.04
N ASP A 33 -4.34 24.97 -0.52
CA ASP A 33 -5.77 24.90 -0.80
C ASP A 33 -6.55 24.94 0.52
N LYS A 34 -7.52 25.85 0.60
CA LYS A 34 -8.35 26.02 1.80
C LYS A 34 -9.12 24.75 2.18
N CYS A 35 -9.33 23.83 1.22
CA CYS A 35 -10.00 22.55 1.48
C CYS A 35 -9.06 21.48 2.04
N PHE A 36 -7.73 21.63 1.91
CA PHE A 36 -6.79 20.56 2.27
C PHE A 36 -6.87 20.20 3.76
N ILE A 37 -6.65 21.18 4.64
CA ILE A 37 -6.67 20.94 6.09
C ILE A 37 -8.06 20.47 6.58
N PRO A 38 -9.18 21.06 6.15
CA PRO A 38 -10.49 20.56 6.58
C PRO A 38 -10.82 19.15 6.07
N ILE A 39 -10.45 18.78 4.84
CA ILE A 39 -10.60 17.39 4.37
C ILE A 39 -9.73 16.45 5.20
N LEU A 40 -8.50 16.85 5.50
CA LEU A 40 -7.61 16.04 6.30
C LEU A 40 -8.18 15.83 7.72
N ASN A 41 -8.73 16.87 8.35
CA ASN A 41 -9.43 16.74 9.63
C ASN A 41 -10.61 15.76 9.53
N LEU A 42 -11.45 15.91 8.50
CA LEU A 42 -12.58 15.01 8.27
C LEU A 42 -12.14 13.54 8.14
N LEU A 43 -11.07 13.28 7.38
CA LEU A 43 -10.52 11.94 7.20
C LEU A 43 -10.05 11.33 8.53
N PHE A 44 -9.34 12.10 9.36
CA PHE A 44 -8.86 11.62 10.67
C PHE A 44 -10.00 11.42 11.67
N ASP A 45 -11.01 12.29 11.66
CA ASP A 45 -12.20 12.13 12.51
C ASP A 45 -13.00 10.89 12.12
N ASN A 46 -13.17 10.64 10.82
CA ASN A 46 -13.83 9.45 10.31
C ASN A 46 -13.00 8.18 10.57
N LEU A 47 -11.67 8.25 10.41
CA LEU A 47 -10.78 7.14 10.74
C LEU A 47 -10.95 6.72 12.20
N LYS A 48 -10.96 7.69 13.11
CA LYS A 48 -11.12 7.40 14.55
C LYS A 48 -12.45 6.69 14.83
N LYS A 49 -13.56 7.19 14.27
CA LYS A 49 -14.89 6.57 14.41
C LYS A 49 -14.92 5.15 13.85
N GLU A 50 -14.29 4.94 12.70
CA GLU A 50 -14.24 3.63 12.05
C GLU A 50 -13.35 2.65 12.82
N GLU A 51 -12.24 3.10 13.39
CA GLU A 51 -11.41 2.30 14.28
C GLU A 51 -12.15 1.88 15.54
N GLU A 52 -12.93 2.79 16.15
CA GLU A 52 -13.81 2.49 17.29
C GLU A 52 -14.88 1.45 16.91
N ARG A 53 -15.49 1.58 15.72
CA ARG A 53 -16.46 0.60 15.20
C ARG A 53 -15.81 -0.77 15.00
N LEU A 54 -14.61 -0.83 14.43
CA LEU A 54 -13.89 -2.07 14.13
C LEU A 54 -13.42 -2.81 15.39
N GLN A 55 -13.25 -2.11 16.52
CA GLN A 55 -12.98 -2.77 17.81
C GLN A 55 -14.18 -3.59 18.31
N ILE A 56 -15.40 -3.13 18.03
CA ILE A 56 -16.65 -3.81 18.43
C ILE A 56 -17.05 -4.86 17.38
N HIS A 57 -16.86 -4.52 16.11
CA HIS A 57 -17.19 -5.36 14.96
C HIS A 57 -15.95 -5.52 14.07
N PRO A 58 -15.08 -6.52 14.37
CA PRO A 58 -13.86 -6.76 13.61
C PRO A 58 -14.09 -6.85 12.11
N TYR A 59 -13.09 -6.45 11.34
CA TYR A 59 -13.16 -6.48 9.89
C TYR A 59 -13.49 -7.89 9.38
N ASP A 60 -14.57 -7.99 8.63
CA ASP A 60 -15.00 -9.22 7.97
C ASP A 60 -15.28 -8.92 6.50
N GLN A 61 -14.44 -9.49 5.64
CA GLN A 61 -14.53 -9.32 4.19
C GLN A 61 -15.88 -9.81 3.63
N SER A 62 -16.55 -10.74 4.32
CA SER A 62 -17.84 -11.30 3.90
C SER A 62 -19.04 -10.44 4.30
N ASN A 63 -18.89 -9.60 5.32
CA ASN A 63 -19.95 -8.75 5.90
C ASN A 63 -19.67 -7.24 5.76
N GLU A 64 -18.72 -6.86 4.90
CA GLU A 64 -18.41 -5.47 4.62
C GLU A 64 -19.67 -4.75 4.11
N ILE A 65 -20.07 -3.67 4.78
CA ILE A 65 -21.26 -2.89 4.41
C ILE A 65 -21.12 -2.49 2.94
N ARG A 66 -22.05 -2.95 2.09
CA ARG A 66 -22.03 -2.61 0.67
C ARG A 66 -22.09 -1.08 0.52
N ARG A 67 -21.00 -0.55 -0.03
CA ARG A 67 -20.74 0.84 -0.41
C ARG A 67 -22.00 1.66 -0.63
N ASN A 68 -22.11 2.79 0.09
CA ASN A 68 -22.68 3.97 -0.55
C ASN A 68 -21.62 4.50 -1.52
N LYS A 69 -22.00 4.72 -2.77
CA LYS A 69 -21.08 4.95 -3.92
C LYS A 69 -20.10 6.14 -3.76
N TYR A 70 -20.26 6.98 -2.73
CA TYR A 70 -19.55 8.25 -2.54
C TYR A 70 -19.32 8.61 -1.06
N GLY A 71 -18.68 7.73 -0.26
CA GLY A 71 -18.48 7.96 1.18
C GLY A 71 -17.04 7.76 1.64
N LEU A 72 -16.66 8.46 2.71
CA LEU A 72 -15.40 8.27 3.46
C LEU A 72 -15.72 7.55 4.78
N ILE A 73 -16.37 6.39 4.66
CA ILE A 73 -16.96 5.68 5.80
C ILE A 73 -16.15 4.44 6.13
N THR A 74 -15.67 3.71 5.10
CA THR A 74 -14.91 2.49 5.33
C THR A 74 -13.44 2.81 5.56
N LEU A 75 -12.77 1.93 6.30
CA LEU A 75 -11.32 2.01 6.48
C LEU A 75 -10.59 2.05 5.13
N GLU A 76 -11.05 1.28 4.14
CA GLU A 76 -10.48 1.29 2.78
C GLU A 76 -10.55 2.69 2.17
N ASP A 77 -11.73 3.31 2.10
CA ASP A 77 -11.91 4.63 1.47
C ASP A 77 -11.10 5.73 2.19
N ILE A 78 -11.06 5.68 3.52
CA ILE A 78 -10.36 6.68 4.33
C ILE A 78 -8.84 6.58 4.14
N ILE A 79 -8.28 5.37 4.23
CA ILE A 79 -6.84 5.15 4.02
C ILE A 79 -6.48 5.41 2.54
N GLU A 80 -7.40 5.13 1.60
CA GLU A 80 -7.21 5.42 0.18
C GLU A 80 -7.06 6.93 -0.07
N ALA A 81 -7.99 7.73 0.44
CA ALA A 81 -7.93 9.19 0.35
C ALA A 81 -6.69 9.78 1.06
N LEU A 82 -6.28 9.21 2.20
CA LEU A 82 -5.05 9.63 2.88
C LEU A 82 -3.80 9.33 2.05
N TYR A 83 -3.71 8.19 1.37
CA TYR A 83 -2.51 7.87 0.59
C TYR A 83 -2.29 8.88 -0.54
N ILE A 84 -3.35 9.41 -1.17
CA ILE A 84 -3.25 10.39 -2.26
C ILE A 84 -2.42 11.60 -1.80
N TYR A 85 -2.62 12.06 -0.57
CA TYR A 85 -1.87 13.19 -0.01
C TYR A 85 -0.44 12.83 0.43
N SER A 86 -0.16 11.54 0.68
CA SER A 86 1.19 11.06 1.01
C SER A 86 2.16 11.05 -0.18
N ILE A 87 1.63 10.99 -1.41
CA ILE A 87 2.43 11.08 -2.65
C ILE A 87 2.33 12.46 -3.31
N GLY A 88 1.64 13.40 -2.66
CA GLY A 88 1.42 14.75 -3.15
C GLY A 88 2.65 15.65 -3.01
N SER A 89 2.42 16.96 -3.04
CA SER A 89 3.47 17.99 -2.87
C SER A 89 4.18 17.88 -1.51
N ASN A 90 5.42 18.38 -1.42
CA ASN A 90 6.21 18.35 -0.17
C ASN A 90 5.44 18.93 1.04
N TYR A 91 4.68 20.01 0.84
CA TYR A 91 3.87 20.58 1.92
C TYR A 91 2.72 19.66 2.36
N GLN A 92 2.15 18.87 1.45
CA GLN A 92 1.16 17.86 1.83
C GLN A 92 1.85 16.76 2.64
N GLN A 93 3.02 16.29 2.19
CA GLN A 93 3.81 15.28 2.91
C GLN A 93 4.23 15.76 4.31
N ASP A 94 4.64 17.02 4.47
CA ASP A 94 4.92 17.65 5.77
C ASP A 94 3.72 17.56 6.73
N GLU A 95 2.51 17.88 6.24
CA GLU A 95 1.30 17.79 7.06
C GLU A 95 0.92 16.33 7.38
N MET A 96 1.12 15.41 6.44
CA MET A 96 0.93 13.98 6.68
C MET A 96 1.90 13.47 7.77
N PHE A 97 3.15 13.93 7.75
CA PHE A 97 4.15 13.59 8.76
C PHE A 97 3.75 14.09 10.16
N LYS A 98 3.34 15.37 10.28
CA LYS A 98 2.86 15.95 11.55
C LYS A 98 1.69 15.17 12.16
N ARG A 99 0.87 14.53 11.32
CA ARG A 99 -0.27 13.72 11.73
C ARG A 99 0.05 12.24 11.92
N ARG A 100 1.32 11.87 12.01
CA ARG A 100 1.78 10.50 12.30
C ARG A 100 1.32 9.47 11.24
N CYS A 101 1.29 9.89 9.97
CA CYS A 101 0.86 9.01 8.88
C CYS A 101 1.81 7.82 8.65
N ILE A 102 3.09 7.92 9.03
CA ILE A 102 4.02 6.77 8.97
C ILE A 102 3.53 5.65 9.90
N GLN A 103 3.21 5.98 11.15
CA GLN A 103 2.69 5.04 12.14
C GLN A 103 1.34 4.47 11.72
N LEU A 104 0.51 5.30 11.09
CA LEU A 104 -0.75 4.86 10.49
C LEU A 104 -0.52 3.82 9.38
N GLY A 105 0.43 4.10 8.48
CA GLY A 105 0.85 3.14 7.45
C GLY A 105 1.31 1.82 8.06
N GLN A 106 2.25 1.88 9.01
CA GLN A 106 2.76 0.71 9.73
C GLN A 106 1.63 -0.13 10.34
N LYS A 107 0.65 0.50 11.00
CA LYS A 107 -0.50 -0.16 11.63
C LYS A 107 -1.29 -1.03 10.64
N TYR A 108 -1.40 -0.60 9.38
CA TYR A 108 -2.24 -1.24 8.37
C TYR A 108 -1.47 -2.04 7.30
N LEU A 109 -0.15 -2.16 7.41
CA LEU A 109 0.68 -2.95 6.49
C LEU A 109 0.30 -4.44 6.43
N ASN A 110 -0.28 -4.98 7.51
CA ASN A 110 -0.71 -6.37 7.64
C ASN A 110 -2.23 -6.56 7.51
N HIS A 111 -2.95 -5.57 6.97
CA HIS A 111 -4.40 -5.65 6.85
C HIS A 111 -4.85 -6.75 5.87
N LEU A 112 -6.01 -7.37 6.13
CA LEU A 112 -6.56 -8.45 5.30
C LEU A 112 -6.88 -7.97 3.87
N SER A 113 -7.43 -6.76 3.72
CA SER A 113 -7.62 -6.13 2.40
C SER A 113 -6.28 -5.71 1.78
N VAL A 114 -5.99 -6.26 0.59
CA VAL A 114 -4.80 -5.90 -0.21
C VAL A 114 -4.79 -4.41 -0.55
N LYS A 115 -5.96 -3.80 -0.80
CA LYS A 115 -6.04 -2.38 -1.12
C LYS A 115 -5.65 -1.50 0.06
N VAL A 116 -6.12 -1.84 1.26
CA VAL A 116 -5.69 -1.19 2.50
C VAL A 116 -4.17 -1.33 2.65
N ARG A 117 -3.61 -2.51 2.40
CA ARG A 117 -2.14 -2.72 2.43
C ARG A 117 -1.39 -1.87 1.41
N ILE A 118 -1.90 -1.73 0.18
CA ILE A 118 -1.31 -0.84 -0.84
C ILE A 118 -1.30 0.60 -0.34
N ALA A 119 -2.45 1.11 0.12
CA ALA A 119 -2.55 2.48 0.60
C ALA A 119 -1.68 2.72 1.86
N ALA A 120 -1.67 1.77 2.79
CA ALA A 120 -0.81 1.75 3.96
C ALA A 120 0.68 1.75 3.61
N SER A 121 1.10 1.03 2.55
CA SER A 121 2.48 1.03 2.08
C SER A 121 2.91 2.40 1.55
N CYS A 122 2.03 3.15 0.89
CA CYS A 122 2.31 4.51 0.47
C CYS A 122 2.50 5.45 1.66
N LEU A 123 1.63 5.35 2.68
CA LEU A 123 1.74 6.12 3.92
C LEU A 123 3.02 5.79 4.69
N PHE A 124 3.35 4.50 4.81
CA PHE A 124 4.60 4.04 5.42
C PHE A 124 5.83 4.52 4.63
N GLY A 125 5.71 4.63 3.30
CA GLY A 125 6.74 5.14 2.41
C GLY A 125 7.23 6.55 2.74
N LEU A 126 6.46 7.36 3.48
CA LEU A 126 6.93 8.64 4.02
C LEU A 126 8.16 8.49 4.92
N ALA A 127 8.39 7.31 5.52
CA ALA A 127 9.59 7.01 6.29
C ALA A 127 10.87 7.03 5.44
N SER A 128 10.76 6.92 4.12
CA SER A 128 11.91 6.99 3.20
C SER A 128 12.37 8.41 2.87
N ASP A 129 11.60 9.44 3.25
CA ASP A 129 12.04 10.83 3.06
C ASP A 129 13.28 11.11 3.92
N ILE A 130 14.33 11.68 3.32
CA ILE A 130 15.63 11.89 3.98
C ILE A 130 15.48 12.69 5.26
N THR A 131 14.68 13.76 5.24
CA THR A 131 14.59 14.74 6.32
C THR A 131 13.44 14.39 7.27
N LEU A 132 12.22 14.27 6.75
CA LEU A 132 11.01 14.04 7.54
C LEU A 132 11.06 12.66 8.19
N GLY A 133 11.41 11.63 7.43
CA GLY A 133 11.46 10.26 7.93
C GLY A 133 12.61 9.95 8.88
N TYR A 134 13.57 10.86 9.04
CA TYR A 134 14.82 10.61 9.79
C TYR A 134 14.57 10.14 11.23
N GLU A 135 13.76 10.89 11.98
CA GLU A 135 13.47 10.57 13.39
C GLU A 135 12.79 9.20 13.50
N TYR A 136 11.87 8.87 12.59
CA TYR A 136 11.21 7.58 12.60
C TYR A 136 12.20 6.44 12.33
N ARG A 137 13.08 6.56 11.32
CA ARG A 137 14.08 5.55 10.97
C ARG A 137 15.08 5.30 12.11
N MET A 138 15.48 6.34 12.83
CA MET A 138 16.42 6.21 13.95
C MET A 138 15.84 5.41 15.11
N ASN A 139 14.52 5.34 15.22
CA ASN A 139 13.82 4.69 16.33
C ASN A 139 13.16 3.36 15.94
N ASN A 140 13.19 2.97 14.66
CA ASN A 140 12.46 1.79 14.16
C ASN A 140 13.27 1.02 13.10
N ASP A 141 13.32 -0.31 13.22
CA ASP A 141 13.87 -1.19 12.19
C ASP A 141 12.89 -1.34 11.02
N CYS A 142 12.98 -0.40 10.08
CA CYS A 142 12.10 -0.34 8.92
C CYS A 142 12.23 -1.57 8.02
N LEU A 143 13.40 -2.22 7.95
CA LEU A 143 13.58 -3.42 7.13
C LEU A 143 12.82 -4.60 7.72
N THR A 144 12.84 -4.76 9.04
CA THR A 144 12.07 -5.80 9.72
C THR A 144 10.57 -5.55 9.59
N ILE A 145 10.11 -4.31 9.77
CA ILE A 145 8.69 -3.93 9.55
C ILE A 145 8.23 -4.32 8.13
N ILE A 146 9.04 -4.02 7.11
CA ILE A 146 8.72 -4.37 5.72
C ILE A 146 8.69 -5.89 5.55
N ASN A 147 9.72 -6.59 6.05
CA ASN A 147 9.83 -8.04 5.92
C ASN A 147 8.65 -8.77 6.55
N ASP A 148 8.23 -8.35 7.75
CA ASP A 148 7.10 -8.92 8.47
C ASP A 148 5.75 -8.63 7.78
N SER A 149 5.71 -7.64 6.88
CA SER A 149 4.51 -7.29 6.11
C SER A 149 4.36 -8.03 4.78
N LEU A 150 5.43 -8.64 4.28
CA LEU A 150 5.38 -9.36 3.01
C LEU A 150 4.60 -10.66 3.19
N PRO A 151 3.63 -10.96 2.30
CA PRO A 151 2.89 -12.21 2.40
C PRO A 151 3.85 -13.39 2.22
N ALA A 152 3.66 -14.43 3.03
CA ALA A 152 4.43 -15.66 2.92
C ALA A 152 4.34 -16.22 1.49
N GLN A 153 5.48 -16.64 0.94
CA GLN A 153 5.53 -17.22 -0.40
C GLN A 153 4.69 -18.50 -0.42
N GLN A 154 3.59 -18.48 -1.17
CA GLN A 154 2.77 -19.66 -1.40
C GLN A 154 3.20 -20.32 -2.71
N PHE A 155 3.83 -21.49 -2.62
CA PHE A 155 4.04 -22.35 -3.78
C PHE A 155 2.70 -22.93 -4.22
N LYS A 156 2.15 -22.44 -5.33
CA LYS A 156 0.96 -23.03 -5.96
C LYS A 156 1.41 -23.99 -7.05
N VAL A 157 1.05 -25.26 -6.91
CA VAL A 157 1.21 -26.25 -7.99
C VAL A 157 0.21 -25.90 -9.08
N VAL A 158 0.71 -25.44 -10.24
CA VAL A 158 -0.13 -25.19 -11.41
C VAL A 158 -0.63 -26.53 -11.93
N GLN A 159 -1.94 -26.74 -11.95
CA GLN A 159 -2.51 -27.97 -12.48
C GLN A 159 -2.20 -28.10 -13.99
N GLN A 160 -1.77 -29.30 -14.40
CA GLN A 160 -1.28 -29.60 -15.75
C GLN A 160 -2.27 -29.30 -16.89
N SER A 161 -3.56 -29.10 -16.60
CA SER A 161 -4.57 -28.72 -17.59
C SER A 161 -4.30 -27.36 -18.27
N PHE A 162 -3.41 -26.53 -17.72
CA PHE A 162 -2.97 -25.26 -18.33
C PHE A 162 -1.71 -25.37 -19.21
N GLN A 163 -1.11 -26.56 -19.35
CA GLN A 163 0.14 -26.75 -20.11
C GLN A 163 0.00 -26.48 -21.62
N SER A 164 -1.21 -26.45 -22.19
CA SER A 164 -1.40 -26.17 -23.61
C SER A 164 -0.98 -24.75 -24.02
N ASN A 165 -0.84 -23.82 -23.04
CA ASN A 165 -0.50 -22.42 -23.29
C ASN A 165 0.93 -22.03 -22.88
N ILE A 166 1.71 -22.96 -22.33
CA ILE A 166 3.09 -22.68 -21.92
C ILE A 166 4.02 -23.19 -23.04
N SER A 167 4.52 -22.26 -23.86
CA SER A 167 5.52 -22.55 -24.88
C SER A 167 6.71 -23.27 -24.23
N ARG A 168 7.11 -24.43 -24.78
CA ARG A 168 8.35 -25.11 -24.38
C ARG A 168 9.52 -24.17 -24.64
N VAL A 169 10.08 -23.58 -23.59
CA VAL A 169 11.29 -22.78 -23.71
C VAL A 169 12.48 -23.74 -23.68
N ASN A 170 13.36 -23.63 -24.67
CA ASN A 170 14.61 -24.40 -24.70
C ASN A 170 15.46 -24.04 -23.46
N HIS A 171 15.64 -25.00 -22.55
CA HIS A 171 16.47 -24.84 -21.36
C HIS A 171 17.96 -24.73 -21.76
N LEU A 172 18.68 -23.73 -21.24
CA LEU A 172 20.12 -23.59 -21.44
C LEU A 172 20.84 -24.36 -20.34
N LEU A 173 21.58 -25.42 -20.67
CA LEU A 173 22.07 -26.44 -19.73
C LEU A 173 22.83 -25.94 -18.47
N TYR A 174 23.37 -24.72 -18.47
CA TYR A 174 24.34 -24.25 -17.46
C TYR A 174 23.79 -23.23 -16.45
N LEU A 175 22.51 -22.82 -16.55
CA LEU A 175 21.88 -21.81 -15.68
C LEU A 175 20.80 -22.38 -14.73
N HIS A 176 20.51 -23.68 -14.79
CA HIS A 176 19.35 -24.29 -14.16
C HIS A 176 19.81 -25.33 -13.12
N GLN A 177 20.13 -24.88 -11.90
CA GLN A 177 20.70 -25.77 -10.86
C GLN A 177 19.66 -26.37 -9.88
N CYS A 178 18.39 -25.96 -9.93
CA CYS A 178 17.37 -26.41 -8.98
C CYS A 178 16.12 -26.92 -9.69
N LEU A 179 16.22 -28.08 -10.33
CA LEU A 179 15.04 -28.82 -10.80
C LEU A 179 14.36 -29.47 -9.60
N VAL A 180 13.08 -29.18 -9.40
CA VAL A 180 12.29 -29.87 -8.38
C VAL A 180 12.04 -31.31 -8.87
N VAL A 181 12.59 -32.27 -8.13
CA VAL A 181 12.49 -33.69 -8.46
C VAL A 181 11.01 -34.11 -8.50
N GLY A 182 10.60 -34.70 -9.62
CA GLY A 182 9.24 -35.20 -9.84
C GLY A 182 8.30 -34.24 -10.59
N THR A 183 8.62 -32.95 -10.71
CA THR A 183 7.78 -31.99 -11.45
C THR A 183 8.39 -31.53 -12.78
N GLY A 184 9.72 -31.67 -12.92
CA GLY A 184 10.46 -31.19 -14.09
C GLY A 184 10.55 -29.66 -14.19
N LEU A 185 10.14 -28.94 -13.14
CA LEU A 185 10.15 -27.48 -13.11
C LEU A 185 11.48 -26.94 -12.59
N CYS A 186 12.03 -25.95 -13.31
CA CYS A 186 13.18 -25.17 -12.90
C CYS A 186 12.72 -23.93 -12.14
N LEU A 187 13.08 -23.86 -10.86
CA LEU A 187 12.76 -22.75 -9.95
C LEU A 187 13.10 -21.37 -10.53
N ASN A 188 14.18 -21.24 -11.30
CA ASN A 188 14.64 -19.95 -11.83
C ASN A 188 14.04 -19.58 -13.19
N CYS A 189 13.39 -20.49 -13.91
CA CYS A 189 13.08 -20.30 -15.33
C CYS A 189 11.61 -20.52 -15.68
N ASP A 190 10.92 -21.37 -14.93
CA ASP A 190 9.48 -21.60 -15.11
C ASP A 190 8.62 -20.62 -14.28
N LEU A 191 9.28 -19.75 -13.50
CA LEU A 191 8.69 -18.55 -12.89
C LEU A 191 8.68 -17.34 -13.86
N LYS A 192 8.59 -17.56 -15.17
CA LYS A 192 8.26 -16.44 -16.06
C LYS A 192 6.81 -16.04 -15.81
N LEU A 193 6.61 -14.73 -15.58
CA LEU A 193 5.29 -14.11 -15.67
C LEU A 193 4.62 -14.61 -16.96
N SER A 194 3.36 -15.07 -16.84
CA SER A 194 2.52 -15.47 -17.96
C SER A 194 2.68 -14.47 -19.11
N SER A 195 3.01 -14.98 -20.30
CA SER A 195 3.08 -14.18 -21.54
C SER A 195 1.72 -13.59 -21.95
N ASN A 196 0.64 -14.04 -21.31
CA ASN A 196 -0.67 -13.43 -21.39
C ASN A 196 -0.88 -12.53 -20.16
N PRO A 197 -1.25 -11.25 -20.32
CA PRO A 197 -1.71 -10.45 -19.20
C PRO A 197 -2.91 -11.18 -18.59
N THR A 198 -2.72 -11.75 -17.41
CA THR A 198 -3.81 -12.39 -16.67
C THR A 198 -4.90 -11.36 -16.46
N GLN A 199 -6.09 -11.62 -17.02
CA GLN A 199 -7.28 -10.80 -16.85
C GLN A 199 -7.74 -10.73 -15.37
N ASP A 200 -7.11 -11.51 -14.49
CA ASP A 200 -7.32 -11.48 -13.05
C ASP A 200 -6.70 -10.24 -12.41
N ALA A 201 -7.52 -9.20 -12.26
CA ALA A 201 -7.21 -7.98 -11.52
C ALA A 201 -6.66 -8.24 -10.09
N ALA A 202 -6.95 -9.40 -9.50
CA ALA A 202 -6.43 -9.83 -8.19
C ALA A 202 -4.91 -10.12 -8.20
N ILE A 203 -4.35 -10.62 -9.31
CA ILE A 203 -2.90 -10.86 -9.45
C ILE A 203 -2.12 -9.52 -9.53
N CYS A 204 -2.79 -8.42 -9.89
CA CYS A 204 -2.18 -7.10 -9.99
C CYS A 204 -2.01 -6.37 -8.64
N LEU A 205 -2.94 -6.57 -7.69
CA LEU A 205 -2.93 -5.81 -6.42
C LEU A 205 -1.85 -6.29 -5.45
N GLU A 206 -1.68 -7.60 -5.27
CA GLU A 206 -0.59 -8.13 -4.42
C GLU A 206 0.77 -7.76 -5.00
N TYR A 207 0.92 -7.84 -6.32
CA TYR A 207 2.12 -7.36 -6.99
C TYR A 207 2.37 -5.86 -6.72
N ARG A 208 1.32 -5.03 -6.75
CA ARG A 208 1.42 -3.59 -6.45
C ARG A 208 1.87 -3.35 -5.01
N PHE A 209 1.35 -4.11 -4.04
CA PHE A 209 1.81 -4.04 -2.65
C PHE A 209 3.29 -4.42 -2.52
N ILE A 210 3.70 -5.57 -3.06
CA ILE A 210 5.10 -6.03 -3.04
C ILE A 210 6.02 -5.01 -3.71
N ARG A 211 5.62 -4.49 -4.88
CA ARG A 211 6.37 -3.45 -5.60
C ARG A 211 6.57 -2.21 -4.74
N ASN A 212 5.54 -1.75 -4.05
CA ASN A 212 5.65 -0.60 -3.16
C ASN A 212 6.67 -0.87 -2.05
N GLN A 213 6.64 -2.04 -1.41
CA GLN A 213 7.64 -2.41 -0.40
C GLN A 213 9.07 -2.39 -0.94
N LEU A 214 9.29 -2.92 -2.15
CA LEU A 214 10.60 -2.90 -2.81
C LEU A 214 11.08 -1.47 -3.11
N CYS A 215 10.18 -0.58 -3.54
CA CYS A 215 10.50 0.83 -3.72
C CYS A 215 10.90 1.50 -2.40
N ILE A 216 10.20 1.19 -1.31
CA ILE A 216 10.52 1.73 0.02
C ILE A 216 11.90 1.24 0.47
N ILE A 217 12.21 -0.06 0.33
CA ILE A 217 13.56 -0.58 0.64
C ILE A 217 14.62 0.18 -0.15
N ARG A 218 14.45 0.34 -1.47
CA ARG A 218 15.39 1.09 -2.32
C ARG A 218 15.60 2.51 -1.80
N ASP A 219 14.53 3.19 -1.40
CA ASP A 219 14.60 4.59 -0.99
C ASP A 219 15.16 4.73 0.44
N LEU A 220 14.86 3.79 1.34
CA LEU A 220 15.52 3.69 2.65
C LEU A 220 17.03 3.48 2.52
N LEU A 221 17.49 2.63 1.60
CA LEU A 221 18.92 2.40 1.35
C LEU A 221 19.64 3.67 0.86
N LYS A 222 18.94 4.55 0.14
CA LYS A 222 19.47 5.85 -0.29
C LYS A 222 19.46 6.87 0.84
N ALA A 223 18.42 6.85 1.67
CA ALA A 223 18.19 7.83 2.73
C ALA A 223 18.96 7.51 4.03
N ASP A 224 19.35 6.25 4.25
CA ASP A 224 20.01 5.82 5.47
C ASP A 224 21.13 4.79 5.22
N VAL A 225 22.36 5.24 5.44
CA VAL A 225 23.58 4.41 5.35
C VAL A 225 23.57 3.28 6.39
N HIS A 226 22.93 3.47 7.55
CA HIS A 226 22.84 2.43 8.57
C HIS A 226 21.94 1.27 8.11
N THR A 227 20.77 1.58 7.56
CA THR A 227 19.89 0.61 6.88
C THR A 227 20.65 -0.18 5.81
N ALA A 228 21.48 0.47 5.00
CA ALA A 228 22.29 -0.21 3.99
C ALA A 228 23.32 -1.18 4.58
N LYS A 229 23.94 -0.82 5.72
CA LYS A 229 24.86 -1.71 6.44
C LYS A 229 24.13 -2.93 7.02
N ILE A 230 22.97 -2.73 7.64
CA ILE A 230 22.16 -3.83 8.20
C ILE A 230 21.77 -4.82 7.10
N LEU A 231 21.24 -4.33 5.96
CA LEU A 231 20.85 -5.20 4.87
C LEU A 231 22.03 -6.01 4.34
N ARG A 232 23.19 -5.38 4.17
CA ARG A 232 24.42 -6.07 3.75
C ARG A 232 24.84 -7.16 4.72
N LEU A 233 24.73 -6.94 6.03
CA LEU A 233 25.05 -7.95 7.04
C LEU A 233 24.12 -9.15 6.92
N ARG A 234 22.80 -8.91 6.87
CA ARG A 234 21.77 -9.97 6.74
C ARG A 234 21.90 -10.79 5.45
N MET A 235 22.46 -10.22 4.38
CA MET A 235 22.68 -10.95 3.12
C MET A 235 23.92 -11.87 3.14
N ASN A 236 24.83 -11.71 4.10
CA ASN A 236 26.03 -12.54 4.23
C ASN A 236 25.88 -13.67 5.25
N GLU A 237 24.74 -13.73 5.95
CA GLU A 237 24.32 -14.80 6.86
C GLU A 237 23.51 -15.86 6.11
#